data_AF-A0A6N7YBQ8-F1
#
_entry.id   AF-A0A6N7YBQ8-F1
#
_cell.length_a   1.000
_cell.length_b   1.000
_cell.length_c   1.000
_cell.angle_alpha   90.00
_cell.angle_beta   90.00
_cell.angle_gamma   90.00
#
_symmetry.space_group_name_H-M   'P 1'
#
loop_
_entity.id
_entity.type
_entity.pdbx_description
1 polymer ?
#
loop_
_entity_poly.entity_id
_entity_poly.type
_entity_poly.pdbx_seq_one_letter_code
_entity_poly.pdbx_strand_id
1 'polypeptide(L)'
;MRLPLLDQLPSWATTGIGSLPHADPAAAVEYLTLAYAVPFCPQLPRHDGDMVHEWLGDVAARRTWTPERAAREPAAWPAFLRELERRPPAHGVVKLQLTGPVTLGCAIDRATDASAPAGTPSPRTAELATWLADAAAEAVDAVRERGPGVVLVLDEPALGLCAHPGIEAAWAPLRDLADAWGLHCCCEVPWDVVDAAAPDLLSLDLAFTPVDGRAARSLDALAARGAWVAWGAIAAHRPEYALHGIRRVTAAVEAVPRTEGRSLLTASCGTGRMSVERERQVAVALRDVAGTMRRRADAARATAP
;
A
#
# COMPACT_ATOMS: atom_id res chain seq x y z
N MET A 1 -24.84 -7.25 -12.16
CA MET A 1 -24.00 -7.28 -10.94
C MET A 1 -22.75 -6.48 -11.25
N ARG A 2 -22.39 -5.46 -10.45
CA ARG A 2 -21.11 -4.75 -10.63
C ARG A 2 -19.97 -5.71 -10.27
N LEU A 3 -18.86 -5.68 -11.02
CA LEU A 3 -17.66 -6.43 -10.68
C LEU A 3 -17.09 -5.92 -9.34
N PRO A 4 -16.43 -6.77 -8.53
CA PRO A 4 -15.63 -6.32 -7.39
C PRO A 4 -14.69 -5.18 -7.82
N LEU A 5 -14.45 -4.19 -6.97
CA LEU A 5 -13.71 -2.97 -7.35
C LEU A 5 -12.37 -3.30 -8.02
N LEU A 6 -11.57 -4.18 -7.42
CA LEU A 6 -10.24 -4.50 -7.91
C LEU A 6 -10.26 -5.27 -9.24
N ASP A 7 -11.34 -5.99 -9.56
CA ASP A 7 -11.49 -6.68 -10.86
C ASP A 7 -11.70 -5.70 -12.04
N GLN A 8 -11.83 -4.38 -11.77
CA GLN A 8 -11.79 -3.34 -12.79
C GLN A 8 -10.36 -2.99 -13.23
N LEU A 9 -9.35 -3.36 -12.44
CA LEU A 9 -7.94 -3.10 -12.73
C LEU A 9 -7.43 -4.03 -13.84
N PRO A 10 -6.58 -3.54 -14.75
CA PRO A 10 -5.86 -4.45 -15.64
C PRO A 10 -4.81 -5.22 -14.85
N SER A 11 -4.66 -6.53 -15.11
CA SER A 11 -3.56 -7.31 -14.53
C SER A 11 -2.22 -6.63 -14.83
N TRP A 12 -1.34 -6.64 -13.83
CA TRP A 12 -0.03 -6.01 -13.84
C TRP A 12 -0.06 -4.48 -13.90
N ALA A 13 -1.16 -3.84 -13.47
CA ALA A 13 -1.17 -2.40 -13.26
C ALA A 13 -0.12 -1.98 -12.21
N THR A 14 0.47 -0.80 -12.41
CA THR A 14 1.50 -0.25 -11.52
C THR A 14 0.90 0.77 -10.57
N THR A 15 1.40 0.80 -9.32
CA THR A 15 1.07 1.84 -8.33
C THR A 15 2.24 2.05 -7.36
N GLY A 16 2.33 3.21 -6.69
CA GLY A 16 3.36 3.51 -5.70
C GLY A 16 2.94 3.11 -4.28
N ILE A 17 3.85 2.95 -3.32
CA ILE A 17 3.58 2.59 -1.91
C ILE A 17 3.37 3.87 -1.06
N GLY A 18 2.48 4.76 -1.47
CA GLY A 18 2.06 5.90 -0.65
C GLY A 18 3.01 7.11 -0.66
N SER A 19 4.33 6.99 -0.49
CA SER A 19 5.22 8.16 -0.38
C SER A 19 6.05 8.47 -1.62
N LEU A 20 6.21 9.77 -1.93
CA LEU A 20 7.01 10.28 -3.06
C LEU A 20 8.07 11.31 -2.63
N PRO A 21 9.24 11.37 -3.29
CA PRO A 21 10.37 12.23 -2.89
C PRO A 21 10.23 13.69 -3.37
N HIS A 22 9.01 14.13 -3.69
CA HIS A 22 8.75 15.47 -4.21
C HIS A 22 8.60 16.47 -3.05
N ALA A 23 9.00 17.72 -3.29
CA ALA A 23 8.79 18.82 -2.34
C ALA A 23 7.56 19.67 -2.71
N ASP A 24 7.25 19.77 -4.00
CA ASP A 24 6.05 20.46 -4.49
C ASP A 24 4.90 19.45 -4.66
N PRO A 25 3.77 19.62 -3.94
CA PRO A 25 2.62 18.73 -4.05
C PRO A 25 2.01 18.68 -5.45
N ALA A 26 1.98 19.79 -6.19
CA ALA A 26 1.43 19.81 -7.54
C ALA A 26 2.28 18.98 -8.50
N ALA A 27 3.62 19.15 -8.45
CA ALA A 27 4.54 18.34 -9.23
C ALA A 27 4.48 16.84 -8.86
N ALA A 28 4.27 16.50 -7.59
CA ALA A 28 4.11 15.12 -7.15
C ALA A 28 2.88 14.44 -7.78
N VAL A 29 1.74 15.16 -7.78
CA VAL A 29 0.48 14.69 -8.34
C VAL A 29 0.53 14.61 -9.86
N GLU A 30 1.12 15.61 -10.54
CA GLU A 30 1.33 15.53 -11.98
C GLU A 30 2.21 14.33 -12.35
N TYR A 31 3.30 14.12 -11.60
CA TYR A 31 4.19 12.98 -11.82
C TYR A 31 3.47 11.64 -11.65
N LEU A 32 2.73 11.42 -10.56
CA LEU A 32 2.15 10.11 -10.26
C LEU A 32 1.10 9.69 -11.29
N THR A 33 0.32 10.63 -11.82
CA THR A 33 -0.70 10.35 -12.84
C THR A 33 -0.11 9.95 -14.19
N LEU A 34 1.14 10.32 -14.46
CA LEU A 34 1.88 9.91 -15.66
C LEU A 34 2.69 8.63 -15.43
N ALA A 35 3.17 8.42 -14.20
CA ALA A 35 4.06 7.32 -13.86
C ALA A 35 3.32 6.00 -13.57
N TYR A 36 2.14 6.08 -12.96
CA TYR A 36 1.42 4.93 -12.43
C TYR A 36 0.05 4.74 -13.06
N ALA A 37 -0.36 3.48 -13.23
CA ALA A 37 -1.67 3.14 -13.77
C ALA A 37 -2.77 3.37 -12.74
N VAL A 38 -2.57 2.94 -11.49
CA VAL A 38 -3.52 3.19 -10.39
C VAL A 38 -3.04 4.41 -9.60
N PRO A 39 -3.74 5.55 -9.69
CA PRO A 39 -3.37 6.77 -8.99
C PRO A 39 -3.59 6.62 -7.48
N PHE A 40 -2.81 7.37 -6.71
CA PHE A 40 -2.90 7.45 -5.26
C PHE A 40 -2.60 8.87 -4.78
N CYS A 41 -3.14 9.27 -3.64
CA CYS A 41 -2.71 10.52 -2.99
C CYS A 41 -1.37 10.28 -2.30
N PRO A 42 -0.29 10.99 -2.67
CA PRO A 42 1.02 10.72 -2.13
C PRO A 42 1.24 11.42 -0.78
N GLN A 43 1.85 10.70 0.14
CA GLN A 43 2.56 11.28 1.28
C GLN A 43 3.84 11.97 0.78
N LEU A 44 4.16 13.15 1.31
CA LEU A 44 5.30 13.95 0.88
C LEU A 44 6.27 14.19 2.04
N PRO A 45 7.23 13.28 2.30
CA PRO A 45 8.04 13.38 3.51
C PRO A 45 8.93 14.62 3.64
N ARG A 46 9.14 15.35 2.54
CA ARG A 46 9.85 16.64 2.54
C ARG A 46 8.97 17.79 3.03
N HIS A 47 7.66 17.59 3.12
CA HIS A 47 6.67 18.56 3.59
C HIS A 47 6.07 18.11 4.93
N ASP A 48 5.65 16.85 5.01
CA ASP A 48 4.82 16.33 6.10
C ASP A 48 5.58 15.45 7.12
N GLY A 49 6.90 15.32 6.98
CA GLY A 49 7.71 14.42 7.83
C GLY A 49 7.55 12.95 7.43
N ASP A 50 7.93 12.01 8.31
CA ASP A 50 7.75 10.59 7.97
C ASP A 50 6.28 10.14 8.08
N MET A 51 6.00 8.89 7.71
CA MET A 51 4.65 8.33 7.70
C MET A 51 3.97 8.33 9.07
N VAL A 52 4.71 8.49 10.18
CA VAL A 52 4.14 8.63 11.53
C VAL A 52 3.87 10.11 11.81
N HIS A 53 4.82 10.97 11.48
CA HIS A 53 4.69 12.42 11.66
C HIS A 53 3.50 12.98 10.89
N GLU A 54 3.25 12.47 9.67
CA GLU A 54 2.10 12.88 8.87
C GLU A 54 0.78 12.68 9.62
N TRP A 55 0.64 11.63 10.44
CA TRP A 55 -0.62 11.38 11.14
C TRP A 55 -0.64 11.98 12.52
N LEU A 56 0.45 11.84 13.27
CA LEU A 56 0.48 12.16 14.70
C LEU A 56 1.15 13.51 15.02
N GLY A 57 1.77 14.15 14.03
CA GLY A 57 2.67 15.28 14.23
C GLY A 57 3.90 14.90 15.06
N ASP A 58 4.48 15.87 15.77
CA ASP A 58 5.69 15.67 16.56
C ASP A 58 5.44 15.01 17.93
N VAL A 59 4.96 13.76 17.92
CA VAL A 59 4.74 12.96 19.15
C VAL A 59 6.06 12.71 19.88
N ALA A 60 7.17 12.56 19.17
CA ALA A 60 8.49 12.36 19.76
C ALA A 60 8.91 13.53 20.66
N ALA A 61 8.77 14.78 20.19
CA ALA A 61 9.05 15.94 21.01
C ALA A 61 8.03 16.13 22.15
N ARG A 62 6.76 15.82 21.88
CA ARG A 62 5.65 16.09 22.82
C ARG A 62 5.48 15.02 23.90
N ARG A 63 5.98 13.81 23.65
CA ARG A 63 5.73 12.60 24.48
C ARG A 63 4.24 12.34 24.75
N THR A 64 3.35 12.82 23.87
CA THR A 64 1.91 12.63 23.98
C THR A 64 1.23 12.80 22.62
N TRP A 65 0.12 12.11 22.42
CA TRP A 65 -0.78 12.22 21.27
C TRP A 65 -2.18 12.61 21.75
N THR A 66 -2.87 13.46 20.97
CA THR A 66 -4.27 13.87 21.20
C THR A 66 -4.99 13.89 19.85
N PRO A 67 -6.21 13.33 19.72
CA PRO A 67 -6.96 13.27 18.46
C PRO A 67 -7.11 14.62 17.75
N GLU A 68 -7.30 15.72 18.49
CA GLU A 68 -7.56 17.06 17.94
C GLU A 68 -6.33 17.71 17.27
N ARG A 69 -5.14 17.11 17.42
CA ARG A 69 -3.87 17.63 16.88
C ARG A 69 -3.31 16.80 15.74
N ALA A 70 -3.92 15.64 15.49
CA ALA A 70 -3.53 14.72 14.44
C ALA A 70 -4.00 15.26 13.08
N ALA A 71 -3.24 14.98 12.03
CA ALA A 71 -2.95 16.02 11.03
C ALA A 71 -4.12 16.54 10.19
N ARG A 72 -3.87 17.77 9.73
CA ARG A 72 -4.60 18.43 8.65
C ARG A 72 -4.52 17.56 7.39
N GLU A 73 -5.50 17.76 6.52
CA GLU A 73 -5.52 17.28 5.13
C GLU A 73 -4.10 17.20 4.51
N PRO A 74 -3.70 16.06 3.90
CA PRO A 74 -2.37 15.89 3.33
C PRO A 74 -2.02 17.01 2.35
N ALA A 75 -0.76 17.44 2.30
CA ALA A 75 -0.35 18.57 1.45
C ALA A 75 -0.66 18.35 -0.05
N ALA A 76 -0.67 17.09 -0.49
CA ALA A 76 -1.02 16.71 -1.86
C ALA A 76 -2.52 16.66 -2.15
N TRP A 77 -3.39 16.64 -1.14
CA TRP A 77 -4.83 16.38 -1.33
C TRP A 77 -5.53 17.39 -2.23
N PRO A 78 -5.35 18.73 -2.09
CA PRO A 78 -6.04 19.67 -2.96
C PRO A 78 -5.60 19.51 -4.43
N ALA A 79 -4.32 19.22 -4.66
CA ALA A 79 -3.80 18.99 -6.00
C ALA A 79 -4.30 17.65 -6.56
N PHE A 80 -4.36 16.62 -5.72
CA PHE A 80 -4.83 15.29 -6.08
C PHE A 80 -6.30 15.30 -6.52
N LEU A 81 -7.20 15.94 -5.77
CA LEU A 81 -8.61 16.05 -6.14
C LEU A 81 -8.82 16.80 -7.45
N ARG A 82 -8.10 17.91 -7.67
CA ARG A 82 -8.15 18.66 -8.94
C ARG A 82 -7.69 17.81 -10.12
N GLU A 83 -6.61 17.04 -9.94
CA GLU A 83 -6.10 16.19 -11.00
C GLU A 83 -7.06 15.01 -11.27
N LEU A 84 -7.70 14.46 -10.24
CA LEU A 84 -8.68 13.39 -10.39
C LEU A 84 -9.90 13.83 -11.20
N GLU A 85 -10.40 15.04 -10.96
CA GLU A 85 -11.49 15.64 -11.76
C GLU A 85 -11.07 15.89 -13.21
N ARG A 86 -9.82 16.32 -13.41
CA ARG A 86 -9.28 16.65 -14.73
C ARG A 86 -8.96 15.41 -15.57
N ARG A 87 -8.48 14.34 -14.92
CA ARG A 87 -8.01 13.10 -15.55
C ARG A 87 -8.39 11.88 -14.69
N PRO A 88 -9.68 11.52 -14.64
CA PRO A 88 -10.11 10.34 -13.90
C PRO A 88 -9.49 9.07 -14.51
N PRO A 89 -9.09 8.08 -13.68
CA PRO A 89 -8.55 6.82 -14.20
C PRO A 89 -9.62 6.07 -14.98
N ALA A 90 -9.30 5.60 -16.19
CA ALA A 90 -10.26 4.94 -17.07
C ALA A 90 -10.90 3.67 -16.47
N HIS A 91 -10.18 2.99 -15.57
CA HIS A 91 -10.67 1.83 -14.83
C HIS A 91 -11.49 2.19 -13.58
N GLY A 92 -11.62 3.47 -13.23
CA GLY A 92 -12.49 3.91 -12.13
C GLY A 92 -12.02 3.53 -10.71
N VAL A 93 -10.72 3.26 -10.51
CA VAL A 93 -10.18 2.88 -9.19
C VAL A 93 -9.12 3.89 -8.74
N VAL A 94 -9.22 4.34 -7.51
CA VAL A 94 -8.19 5.14 -6.82
C VAL A 94 -7.72 4.38 -5.59
N LYS A 95 -6.42 4.47 -5.30
CA LYS A 95 -5.86 3.95 -4.05
C LYS A 95 -5.63 5.08 -3.04
N LEU A 96 -6.19 4.94 -1.85
CA LEU A 96 -5.78 5.72 -0.68
C LEU A 96 -4.93 4.83 0.22
N GLN A 97 -3.92 5.40 0.87
CA GLN A 97 -2.98 4.63 1.67
C GLN A 97 -2.62 5.39 2.94
N LEU A 98 -2.80 4.75 4.09
CA LEU A 98 -2.63 5.35 5.42
C LEU A 98 -1.68 4.51 6.26
N THR A 99 -0.99 5.14 7.21
CA THR A 99 -0.29 4.40 8.25
C THR A 99 -1.33 3.74 9.17
N GLY A 100 -1.25 2.42 9.34
CA GLY A 100 -2.23 1.66 10.09
C GLY A 100 -2.14 1.87 11.62
N PRO A 101 -3.23 1.58 12.35
CA PRO A 101 -3.35 1.84 13.77
C PRO A 101 -2.34 1.07 14.64
N VAL A 102 -1.92 -0.14 14.22
CA VAL A 102 -0.93 -0.92 14.98
C VAL A 102 0.42 -0.22 14.91
N THR A 103 0.82 0.21 13.70
CA THR A 103 2.07 0.94 13.47
C THR A 103 2.08 2.29 14.18
N LEU A 104 0.99 3.05 14.12
CA LEU A 104 0.88 4.31 14.86
C LEU A 104 0.97 4.09 16.37
N GLY A 105 0.29 3.06 16.90
CA GLY A 105 0.36 2.70 18.31
C GLY A 105 1.78 2.39 18.76
N CYS A 106 2.48 1.51 18.03
CA CYS A 106 3.88 1.19 18.32
C CYS A 106 4.80 2.41 18.23
N ALA A 107 4.53 3.34 17.31
CA ALA A 107 5.31 4.56 17.19
C ALA A 107 5.10 5.52 18.38
N ILE A 108 3.87 5.66 18.87
CA ILE A 108 3.55 6.42 20.08
C ILE A 108 4.27 5.79 21.28
N ASP A 109 4.12 4.49 21.48
CA ASP A 109 4.72 3.79 22.63
C ASP A 109 6.23 4.02 22.66
N ARG A 110 6.92 3.83 21.53
CA ARG A 110 8.37 4.06 21.40
C ARG A 110 8.79 5.52 21.60
N ALA A 111 7.97 6.46 21.15
CA ALA A 111 8.23 7.89 21.36
C ALA A 111 8.09 8.27 22.84
N THR A 112 7.18 7.63 23.57
CA THR A 112 6.96 7.88 25.00
C THR A 112 7.94 7.13 25.89
N ASP A 113 8.25 5.88 25.56
CA ASP A 113 9.14 4.99 26.29
C ASP A 113 10.00 4.18 25.31
N ALA A 114 11.29 4.50 25.25
CA ALA A 114 12.24 3.79 24.40
C ALA A 114 12.48 2.33 24.83
N SER A 115 12.08 1.96 26.05
CA SER A 115 12.13 0.60 26.58
C SER A 115 10.85 -0.20 26.35
N ALA A 116 9.83 0.40 25.72
CA ALA A 116 8.57 -0.26 25.41
C ALA A 116 8.81 -1.61 24.72
N PRO A 117 8.29 -2.72 25.26
CA PRO A 117 8.62 -4.05 24.81
C PRO A 117 8.18 -4.27 23.36
N ALA A 118 9.09 -4.77 22.53
CA ALA A 118 8.73 -5.37 21.26
C ALA A 118 7.81 -6.59 21.50
N GLY A 119 6.81 -6.79 20.65
CA GLY A 119 5.92 -7.95 20.73
C GLY A 119 4.54 -7.72 21.35
N THR A 120 4.27 -6.55 21.95
CA THR A 120 2.92 -6.21 22.45
C THR A 120 2.37 -5.02 21.66
N PRO A 121 1.15 -5.10 21.10
CA PRO A 121 0.54 -3.93 20.48
C PRO A 121 0.20 -2.88 21.52
N SER A 122 0.18 -1.63 21.08
CA SER A 122 -0.20 -0.51 21.94
C SER A 122 -1.63 -0.70 22.46
N PRO A 123 -1.90 -0.39 23.75
CA PRO A 123 -3.27 -0.35 24.25
C PRO A 123 -4.15 0.70 23.54
N ARG A 124 -3.53 1.63 22.80
CA ARG A 124 -4.21 2.69 22.04
C ARG A 124 -4.65 2.25 20.65
N THR A 125 -4.31 1.03 20.21
CA THR A 125 -4.57 0.57 18.84
C THR A 125 -6.04 0.71 18.42
N ALA A 126 -6.99 0.34 19.30
CA ALA A 126 -8.42 0.45 19.00
C ALA A 126 -8.93 1.90 18.93
N GLU A 127 -8.42 2.76 19.82
CA GLU A 127 -8.72 4.21 19.81
C GLU A 127 -8.21 4.85 18.51
N LEU A 128 -6.96 4.53 18.13
CA LEU A 128 -6.34 5.00 16.89
C LEU A 128 -7.11 4.51 15.66
N ALA A 129 -7.59 3.27 15.66
CA ALA A 129 -8.36 2.72 14.54
C ALA A 129 -9.67 3.48 14.31
N THR A 130 -10.38 3.82 15.39
CA THR A 130 -11.62 4.60 15.33
C THR A 130 -11.33 6.01 14.81
N TRP A 131 -10.33 6.66 15.38
CA TRP A 131 -9.92 7.99 14.96
C TRP A 131 -9.46 8.04 13.50
N LEU A 132 -8.69 7.06 13.04
CA LEU A 132 -8.27 6.94 11.63
C LEU A 132 -9.46 6.72 10.70
N ALA A 133 -10.45 5.93 11.12
CA ALA A 133 -11.65 5.68 10.31
C ALA A 133 -12.44 6.97 10.10
N ASP A 134 -12.62 7.78 11.15
CA ASP A 134 -13.27 9.09 11.05
C ASP A 134 -12.50 10.02 10.11
N ALA A 135 -11.17 10.10 10.26
CA ALA A 135 -10.33 10.94 9.40
C ALA A 135 -10.31 10.47 7.93
N ALA A 136 -10.35 9.16 7.70
CA ALA A 136 -10.33 8.58 6.36
C ALA A 136 -11.69 8.65 5.66
N ALA A 137 -12.81 8.73 6.40
CA ALA A 137 -14.15 8.75 5.84
C ALA A 137 -14.34 9.94 4.88
N GLU A 138 -13.93 11.13 5.30
CA GLU A 138 -14.01 12.35 4.48
C GLU A 138 -13.19 12.22 3.19
N ALA A 139 -12.00 11.62 3.27
CA ALA A 139 -11.14 11.42 2.10
C ALA A 139 -11.75 10.40 1.11
N VAL A 140 -12.33 9.32 1.63
CA VAL A 140 -13.00 8.29 0.82
C VAL A 140 -14.22 8.88 0.12
N ASP A 141 -15.06 9.62 0.83
CA ASP A 141 -16.28 10.22 0.28
C ASP A 141 -15.95 11.27 -0.79
N ALA A 142 -14.96 12.12 -0.54
CA ALA A 142 -14.52 13.11 -1.53
C ALA A 142 -14.02 12.45 -2.83
N VAL A 143 -13.38 11.28 -2.78
CA VAL A 143 -13.01 10.55 -4.01
C VAL A 143 -14.24 9.95 -4.69
N ARG A 144 -15.15 9.33 -3.92
CA ARG A 144 -16.39 8.72 -4.45
C ARG A 144 -17.30 9.72 -5.14
N GLU A 145 -17.43 10.93 -4.59
CA GLU A 145 -18.20 12.03 -5.20
C GLU A 145 -17.70 12.41 -6.59
N ARG A 146 -16.42 12.13 -6.90
CA ARG A 146 -15.81 12.38 -8.20
C ARG A 146 -15.95 11.21 -9.17
N GLY A 147 -16.49 10.07 -8.71
CA GLY A 147 -16.85 8.91 -9.54
C GLY A 147 -16.05 7.62 -9.27
N PRO A 148 -14.73 7.64 -9.06
CA PRO A 148 -13.96 6.43 -8.80
C PRO A 148 -14.33 5.73 -7.49
N GLY A 149 -14.22 4.40 -7.46
CA GLY A 149 -14.21 3.63 -6.22
C GLY A 149 -12.84 3.67 -5.54
N VAL A 150 -12.83 3.44 -4.23
CA VAL A 150 -11.62 3.54 -3.41
C VAL A 150 -11.17 2.17 -2.93
N VAL A 151 -9.89 1.86 -3.15
CA VAL A 151 -9.18 0.85 -2.35
C VAL A 151 -8.37 1.54 -1.26
N LEU A 152 -8.68 1.24 0.00
CA LEU A 152 -7.98 1.79 1.17
C LEU A 152 -6.92 0.80 1.64
N VAL A 153 -5.65 1.16 1.55
CA VAL A 153 -4.52 0.32 1.97
C VAL A 153 -3.96 0.80 3.31
N LEU A 154 -3.80 -0.10 4.26
CA LEU A 154 -3.19 0.18 5.55
C LEU A 154 -1.73 -0.30 5.56
N ASP A 155 -0.82 0.63 5.82
CA ASP A 155 0.61 0.35 5.96
C ASP A 155 0.89 -0.10 7.39
N GLU A 156 1.28 -1.37 7.53
CA GLU A 156 1.51 -1.98 8.83
C GLU A 156 2.92 -2.60 8.98
N PRO A 157 4.00 -1.83 8.78
CA PRO A 157 5.37 -2.33 8.96
C PRO A 157 5.67 -2.79 10.39
N ALA A 158 4.95 -2.29 11.41
CA ALA A 158 5.16 -2.70 12.80
C ALA A 158 4.68 -4.13 13.08
N LEU A 159 3.93 -4.76 12.17
CA LEU A 159 3.52 -6.14 12.32
C LEU A 159 4.70 -7.11 12.43
N GLY A 160 5.82 -6.83 11.77
CA GLY A 160 7.05 -7.62 11.94
C GLY A 160 7.63 -7.59 13.36
N LEU A 161 7.09 -6.76 14.24
CA LEU A 161 7.53 -6.58 15.63
C LEU A 161 6.48 -6.96 16.66
N CYS A 162 5.19 -6.83 16.34
CA CYS A 162 4.10 -6.96 17.32
C CYS A 162 2.90 -7.78 16.83
N ALA A 163 3.01 -8.46 15.69
CA ALA A 163 1.94 -9.33 15.21
C ALA A 163 1.63 -10.44 16.23
N HIS A 164 0.35 -10.60 16.53
CA HIS A 164 -0.18 -11.73 17.30
C HIS A 164 -1.61 -12.04 16.82
N PRO A 165 -2.13 -13.26 17.08
CA PRO A 165 -3.51 -13.60 16.75
C PRO A 165 -4.53 -12.66 17.42
N GLY A 166 -5.52 -12.19 16.68
CA GLY A 166 -6.56 -11.27 17.17
C GLY A 166 -6.23 -9.79 16.91
N ILE A 167 -4.99 -9.45 16.54
CA ILE A 167 -4.61 -8.07 16.21
C ILE A 167 -5.38 -7.55 15.00
N GLU A 168 -5.84 -8.44 14.13
CA GLU A 168 -6.57 -8.10 12.93
C GLU A 168 -7.93 -7.42 13.20
N ALA A 169 -8.47 -7.56 14.41
CA ALA A 169 -9.64 -6.83 14.86
C ALA A 169 -9.41 -5.29 14.90
N ALA A 170 -8.16 -4.85 15.04
CA ALA A 170 -7.78 -3.44 15.02
C ALA A 170 -8.19 -2.73 13.71
N TRP A 171 -8.30 -3.45 12.60
CA TRP A 171 -8.60 -2.85 11.30
C TRP A 171 -10.11 -2.82 10.99
N ALA A 172 -10.96 -3.44 11.81
CA ALA A 172 -12.40 -3.55 11.52
C ALA A 172 -13.07 -2.21 11.16
N PRO A 173 -12.84 -1.08 11.88
CA PRO A 173 -13.44 0.21 11.52
C PRO A 173 -12.99 0.74 10.14
N LEU A 174 -11.80 0.35 9.68
CA LEU A 174 -11.20 0.83 8.43
C LEU A 174 -11.54 -0.06 7.23
N ARG A 175 -11.75 -1.37 7.45
CA ARG A 175 -12.02 -2.36 6.39
C ARG A 175 -13.30 -2.07 5.62
N ASP A 176 -14.35 -1.69 6.34
CA ASP A 176 -15.69 -1.48 5.78
C ASP A 176 -15.89 -0.06 5.23
N LEU A 177 -14.88 0.80 5.35
CA LEU A 177 -14.97 2.21 4.98
C LEU A 177 -14.95 2.43 3.46
N ALA A 178 -14.12 1.66 2.76
CA ALA A 178 -13.86 1.78 1.34
C ALA A 178 -14.50 0.63 0.52
N ASP A 179 -14.48 0.74 -0.81
CA ASP A 179 -15.07 -0.27 -1.70
C ASP A 179 -14.24 -1.58 -1.73
N ALA A 180 -12.97 -1.47 -1.37
CA ALA A 180 -12.06 -2.58 -1.08
C ALA A 180 -11.03 -2.12 -0.05
N TRP A 181 -10.48 -3.05 0.72
CA TRP A 181 -9.39 -2.73 1.64
C TRP A 181 -8.15 -3.57 1.37
N GLY A 182 -6.99 -3.03 1.71
CA GLY A 182 -5.73 -3.70 1.54
C GLY A 182 -4.81 -3.57 2.74
N LEU A 183 -3.84 -4.48 2.80
CA LEU A 183 -2.80 -4.50 3.81
C LEU A 183 -1.45 -4.45 3.12
N HIS A 184 -0.60 -3.52 3.52
CA HIS A 184 0.77 -3.42 3.07
C HIS A 184 1.75 -3.80 4.19
N CYS A 185 2.60 -4.80 3.90
CA CYS A 185 3.64 -5.28 4.79
C CYS A 185 5.01 -5.19 4.09
N CYS A 186 5.85 -4.25 4.53
CA CYS A 186 7.27 -4.19 4.16
C CYS A 186 8.20 -4.80 5.23
N CYS A 187 7.65 -5.72 6.02
CA CYS A 187 8.33 -6.50 7.05
C CYS A 187 8.22 -8.00 6.73
N GLU A 188 8.71 -8.86 7.64
CA GLU A 188 8.38 -10.29 7.57
C GLU A 188 6.87 -10.43 7.70
N VAL A 189 6.23 -11.11 6.73
CA VAL A 189 4.78 -11.16 6.64
C VAL A 189 4.23 -12.12 7.71
N PRO A 190 3.40 -11.64 8.66
CA PRO A 190 2.79 -12.52 9.66
C PRO A 190 1.61 -13.28 9.06
N TRP A 191 1.89 -14.38 8.35
CA TRP A 191 0.88 -15.08 7.54
C TRP A 191 -0.37 -15.48 8.32
N ASP A 192 -0.26 -15.86 9.60
CA ASP A 192 -1.44 -16.18 10.42
C ASP A 192 -2.38 -14.97 10.62
N VAL A 193 -1.80 -13.77 10.80
CA VAL A 193 -2.56 -12.52 10.89
C VAL A 193 -3.14 -12.16 9.54
N VAL A 194 -2.37 -12.30 8.45
CA VAL A 194 -2.86 -12.01 7.09
C VAL A 194 -4.01 -12.94 6.69
N ASP A 195 -3.92 -14.23 7.01
CA ASP A 195 -4.95 -15.22 6.73
C ASP A 195 -6.24 -14.93 7.51
N ALA A 196 -6.12 -14.56 8.79
CA ALA A 196 -7.25 -14.16 9.62
C ALA A 196 -7.87 -12.83 9.14
N ALA A 197 -7.03 -11.90 8.71
CA ALA A 197 -7.45 -10.59 8.25
C ALA A 197 -8.19 -10.66 6.90
N ALA A 198 -7.69 -11.48 5.97
CA ALA A 198 -8.23 -11.70 4.63
C ALA A 198 -8.45 -10.42 3.80
N PRO A 199 -7.38 -9.64 3.49
CA PRO A 199 -7.49 -8.42 2.67
C PRO A 199 -7.92 -8.69 1.22
N ASP A 200 -8.61 -7.71 0.62
CA ASP A 200 -8.92 -7.72 -0.81
C ASP A 200 -7.67 -7.45 -1.65
N LEU A 201 -6.71 -6.70 -1.10
CA LEU A 201 -5.40 -6.43 -1.69
C LEU A 201 -4.27 -6.66 -0.67
N LEU A 202 -3.40 -7.63 -0.91
CA LEU A 202 -2.17 -7.81 -0.13
C LEU A 202 -0.98 -7.19 -0.88
N SER A 203 -0.29 -6.23 -0.26
CA SER A 203 0.97 -5.66 -0.78
C SER A 203 2.15 -6.13 0.06
N LEU A 204 3.16 -6.72 -0.57
CA LEU A 204 4.30 -7.32 0.13
C LEU A 204 5.64 -7.03 -0.54
N ASP A 205 6.70 -6.91 0.26
CA ASP A 205 8.07 -6.70 -0.21
C ASP A 205 8.73 -8.03 -0.63
N LEU A 206 8.70 -8.34 -1.93
CA LEU A 206 9.39 -9.53 -2.45
C LEU A 206 10.93 -9.43 -2.40
N ALA A 207 11.49 -8.24 -2.25
CA ALA A 207 12.94 -8.07 -2.14
C ALA A 207 13.45 -8.41 -0.73
N PHE A 208 12.55 -8.38 0.27
CA PHE A 208 12.81 -8.78 1.64
C PHE A 208 12.32 -10.20 1.94
N THR A 209 11.10 -10.56 1.51
CA THR A 209 10.46 -11.84 1.79
C THR A 209 10.10 -12.59 0.50
N PRO A 210 10.97 -13.50 0.01
CA PRO A 210 10.64 -14.39 -1.10
C PRO A 210 9.43 -15.29 -0.79
N VAL A 211 8.76 -15.77 -1.83
CA VAL A 211 7.63 -16.69 -1.68
C VAL A 211 8.11 -18.10 -1.33
N ASP A 212 8.08 -18.45 -0.05
CA ASP A 212 8.32 -19.80 0.45
C ASP A 212 7.03 -20.65 0.42
N GLY A 213 7.10 -21.88 0.98
CA GLY A 213 5.95 -22.78 1.02
C GLY A 213 4.78 -22.30 1.89
N ARG A 214 5.02 -21.53 2.96
CA ARG A 214 3.93 -20.97 3.79
C ARG A 214 3.29 -19.79 3.08
N ALA A 215 4.10 -18.91 2.52
CA ALA A 215 3.66 -17.79 1.71
C ALA A 215 2.80 -18.28 0.53
N ALA A 216 3.27 -19.29 -0.20
CA ALA A 216 2.56 -19.82 -1.37
C ALA A 216 1.15 -20.34 -1.03
N ARG A 217 1.00 -21.07 0.09
CA ARG A 217 -0.32 -21.56 0.54
C ARG A 217 -1.27 -20.43 0.92
N SER A 218 -0.75 -19.45 1.65
CA SER A 218 -1.53 -18.30 2.12
C SER A 218 -1.99 -17.43 0.93
N LEU A 219 -1.08 -17.18 -0.01
CA LEU A 219 -1.35 -16.44 -1.25
C LEU A 219 -2.33 -17.17 -2.17
N ASP A 220 -2.21 -18.49 -2.33
CA ASP A 220 -3.19 -19.27 -3.13
C ASP A 220 -4.58 -19.22 -2.49
N ALA A 221 -4.67 -19.36 -1.16
CA ALA A 221 -5.93 -19.27 -0.44
C ALA A 221 -6.60 -17.89 -0.57
N LEU A 222 -5.82 -16.81 -0.43
CA LEU A 222 -6.30 -15.44 -0.66
C LEU A 222 -6.76 -15.25 -2.11
N ALA A 223 -5.95 -15.67 -3.08
CA ALA A 223 -6.29 -15.55 -4.50
C ALA A 223 -7.54 -16.36 -4.87
N ALA A 224 -7.74 -17.53 -4.26
CA ALA A 224 -8.94 -18.35 -4.43
C ALA A 224 -10.22 -17.64 -3.96
N ARG A 225 -10.10 -16.71 -3.00
CA ARG A 225 -11.21 -15.91 -2.48
C ARG A 225 -11.50 -14.65 -3.27
N GLY A 226 -10.63 -14.24 -4.20
CA GLY A 226 -10.80 -12.97 -4.91
C GLY A 226 -9.66 -11.98 -4.74
N ALA A 227 -8.77 -12.20 -3.78
CA ALA A 227 -7.79 -11.20 -3.41
C ALA A 227 -6.78 -10.93 -4.53
N TRP A 228 -6.36 -9.67 -4.62
CA TRP A 228 -5.28 -9.20 -5.46
C TRP A 228 -3.97 -9.15 -4.69
N VAL A 229 -2.86 -9.32 -5.40
CA VAL A 229 -1.50 -9.23 -4.82
C VAL A 229 -0.72 -8.10 -5.48
N ALA A 230 -0.25 -7.15 -4.70
CA ALA A 230 0.68 -6.11 -5.11
C ALA A 230 2.12 -6.52 -4.79
N TRP A 231 2.85 -6.92 -5.83
CA TRP A 231 4.21 -7.41 -5.70
C TRP A 231 5.22 -6.26 -5.63
N GLY A 232 5.85 -6.10 -4.47
CA GLY A 232 7.00 -5.21 -4.25
C GLY A 232 8.22 -5.70 -5.02
N ALA A 233 8.26 -5.38 -6.32
CA ALA A 233 9.17 -6.00 -7.28
C ALA A 233 10.57 -5.36 -7.26
N ILE A 234 10.67 -4.08 -6.88
CA ILE A 234 11.90 -3.27 -6.97
C ILE A 234 12.23 -2.67 -5.60
N ALA A 235 13.39 -3.03 -5.05
CA ALA A 235 13.93 -2.38 -3.86
C ALA A 235 14.53 -1.00 -4.23
N ALA A 236 13.77 0.07 -4.01
CA ALA A 236 14.15 1.42 -4.42
C ALA A 236 15.50 1.91 -3.82
N HIS A 237 15.83 1.45 -2.60
CA HIS A 237 17.07 1.79 -1.89
C HIS A 237 18.32 1.05 -2.39
N ARG A 238 18.15 0.06 -3.28
CA ARG A 238 19.22 -0.71 -3.92
C ARG A 238 19.33 -0.32 -5.39
N PRO A 239 20.45 -0.58 -6.08
CA PRO A 239 20.57 -0.38 -7.52
C PRO A 239 19.82 -1.48 -8.32
N GLU A 240 18.55 -1.70 -8.00
CA GLU A 240 17.68 -2.64 -8.71
C GLU A 240 16.93 -1.95 -9.87
N TYR A 241 16.64 -2.73 -10.90
CA TYR A 241 15.99 -2.31 -12.16
C TYR A 241 15.11 -3.46 -12.68
N ALA A 242 14.53 -3.29 -13.88
CA ALA A 242 13.55 -4.20 -14.46
C ALA A 242 13.93 -5.68 -14.39
N LEU A 243 15.17 -6.07 -14.72
CA LEU A 243 15.60 -7.48 -14.70
C LEU A 243 15.48 -8.13 -13.31
N HIS A 244 15.75 -7.37 -12.24
CA HIS A 244 15.59 -7.85 -10.87
C HIS A 244 14.12 -8.14 -10.56
N GLY A 245 13.25 -7.19 -10.89
CA GLY A 245 11.80 -7.33 -10.72
C GLY A 245 11.23 -8.46 -11.56
N ILE A 246 11.64 -8.61 -12.83
CA ILE A 246 11.17 -9.67 -13.73
C ILE A 246 11.49 -11.04 -13.14
N ARG A 247 12.74 -11.28 -12.70
CA ARG A 247 13.14 -12.56 -12.12
C ARG A 247 12.34 -12.90 -10.86
N ARG A 248 12.21 -11.92 -9.97
CA ARG A 248 11.55 -12.06 -8.68
C ARG A 248 10.04 -12.30 -8.81
N VAL A 249 9.36 -11.50 -9.63
CA VAL A 249 7.92 -11.64 -9.88
C VAL A 249 7.63 -12.94 -10.63
N THR A 250 8.47 -13.32 -11.61
CA THR A 250 8.35 -14.60 -12.31
C THR A 250 8.37 -15.77 -11.32
N ALA A 251 9.36 -15.81 -10.44
CA ALA A 251 9.46 -16.87 -9.43
C ALA A 251 8.25 -16.89 -8.48
N ALA A 252 7.75 -15.71 -8.08
CA ALA A 252 6.59 -15.60 -7.21
C ALA A 252 5.31 -16.16 -7.85
N VAL A 253 5.03 -15.84 -9.12
CA VAL A 253 3.83 -16.35 -9.80
C VAL A 253 3.98 -17.79 -10.29
N GLU A 254 5.20 -18.29 -10.50
CA GLU A 254 5.43 -19.72 -10.70
C GLU A 254 5.13 -20.53 -9.44
N ALA A 255 5.44 -19.97 -8.26
CA ALA A 255 5.08 -20.57 -6.98
C ALA A 255 3.56 -20.50 -6.69
N VAL A 256 2.86 -19.48 -7.20
CA VAL A 256 1.43 -19.26 -6.97
C VAL A 256 0.69 -18.86 -8.26
N PRO A 257 0.48 -19.77 -9.23
CA PRO A 257 -0.05 -19.41 -10.56
C PRO A 257 -1.41 -18.71 -10.55
N ARG A 258 -2.24 -18.96 -9.53
CA ARG A 258 -3.57 -18.34 -9.38
C ARG A 258 -3.54 -16.82 -9.29
N THR A 259 -2.43 -16.23 -8.82
CA THR A 259 -2.33 -14.76 -8.65
C THR A 259 -2.11 -14.02 -9.96
N GLU A 260 -1.75 -14.71 -11.06
CA GLU A 260 -1.26 -14.07 -12.29
C GLU A 260 -2.27 -13.06 -12.89
N GLY A 261 -3.56 -13.40 -12.89
CA GLY A 261 -4.63 -12.52 -13.37
C GLY A 261 -5.02 -11.39 -12.42
N ARG A 262 -4.61 -11.45 -11.15
CA ARG A 262 -4.97 -10.51 -10.08
C ARG A 262 -3.71 -9.96 -9.39
N SER A 263 -2.77 -9.51 -10.19
CA SER A 263 -1.49 -8.99 -9.74
C SER A 263 -1.33 -7.50 -10.04
N LEU A 264 -0.78 -6.75 -9.10
CA LEU A 264 -0.27 -5.38 -9.25
C LEU A 264 1.25 -5.36 -9.05
N LEU A 265 1.89 -4.29 -9.49
CA LEU A 265 3.33 -4.08 -9.34
C LEU A 265 3.61 -2.78 -8.61
N THR A 266 4.48 -2.87 -7.61
CA THR A 266 4.90 -1.75 -6.78
C THR A 266 6.40 -1.79 -6.54
N ALA A 267 6.95 -0.69 -6.03
CA ALA A 267 8.22 -0.76 -5.30
C ALA A 267 8.04 -1.60 -4.02
N SER A 268 9.15 -2.07 -3.44
CA SER A 268 9.17 -2.79 -2.16
C SER A 268 8.64 -1.97 -0.98
N CYS A 269 8.85 -0.65 -1.01
CA CYS A 269 8.42 0.30 0.00
C CYS A 269 8.25 1.68 -0.67
N GLY A 270 7.76 2.67 0.08
CA GLY A 270 7.62 4.05 -0.38
C GLY A 270 8.96 4.67 -0.78
N THR A 271 8.95 5.60 -1.75
CA THR A 271 10.16 6.20 -2.29
C THR A 271 10.41 7.61 -1.77
N GLY A 272 9.65 8.06 -0.77
CA GLY A 272 9.75 9.40 -0.19
C GLY A 272 11.14 9.83 0.30
N ARG A 273 11.98 8.87 0.71
CA ARG A 273 13.38 9.14 1.15
C ARG A 273 14.40 9.08 0.01
N MET A 274 13.98 8.76 -1.21
CA MET A 274 14.86 8.65 -2.38
C MET A 274 15.02 10.00 -3.09
N SER A 275 15.76 10.02 -4.21
CA SER A 275 15.75 11.14 -5.14
C SER A 275 14.58 11.01 -6.12
N VAL A 276 14.10 12.14 -6.65
CA VAL A 276 13.09 12.16 -7.75
C VAL A 276 13.58 11.37 -8.96
N GLU A 277 14.88 11.42 -9.25
CA GLU A 277 15.48 10.62 -10.32
C GLU A 277 15.39 9.12 -10.04
N ARG A 278 15.67 8.69 -8.80
CA ARG A 278 15.55 7.28 -8.44
C ARG A 278 14.10 6.80 -8.53
N GLU A 279 13.14 7.63 -8.12
CA GLU A 279 11.71 7.35 -8.25
C GLU A 279 11.30 7.16 -9.73
N ARG A 280 11.80 8.00 -10.64
CA ARG A 280 11.59 7.82 -12.09
C ARG A 280 12.15 6.50 -12.61
N GLN A 281 13.36 6.13 -12.18
CA GLN A 281 13.97 4.85 -12.56
C GLN A 281 13.14 3.65 -12.06
N VAL A 282 12.59 3.73 -10.85
CA VAL A 282 11.71 2.70 -10.28
C VAL A 282 10.42 2.60 -11.10
N ALA A 283 9.76 3.72 -11.41
CA ALA A 283 8.53 3.71 -12.21
C ALA A 283 8.75 3.11 -13.61
N VAL A 284 9.86 3.44 -14.27
CA VAL A 284 10.24 2.85 -15.57
C VAL A 284 10.48 1.35 -15.41
N ALA A 285 11.23 0.93 -14.40
CA ALA A 285 11.48 -0.49 -14.15
C ALA A 285 10.18 -1.28 -13.92
N LEU A 286 9.22 -0.73 -13.16
CA LEU A 286 7.91 -1.36 -12.94
C LEU A 286 7.12 -1.49 -14.23
N ARG A 287 7.17 -0.49 -15.12
CA ARG A 287 6.53 -0.55 -16.44
C ARG A 287 7.10 -1.67 -17.31
N ASP A 288 8.43 -1.85 -17.30
CA ASP A 288 9.11 -2.91 -18.05
C ASP A 288 8.79 -4.31 -17.49
N VAL A 289 8.73 -4.44 -16.16
CA VAL A 289 8.26 -5.67 -15.50
C VAL A 289 6.83 -5.97 -15.93
N ALA A 290 5.93 -4.98 -15.87
CA ALA A 290 4.52 -5.14 -16.25
C ALA A 290 4.37 -5.58 -17.72
N GLY A 291 5.11 -4.95 -18.64
CA GLY A 291 5.10 -5.33 -20.05
C GLY A 291 5.59 -6.76 -20.28
N THR A 292 6.61 -7.19 -19.53
CA THR A 292 7.13 -8.55 -19.62
C THR A 292 6.14 -9.58 -19.09
N MET A 293 5.50 -9.32 -17.94
CA MET A 293 4.52 -10.23 -17.36
C MET A 293 3.25 -10.33 -18.22
N ARG A 294 2.79 -9.23 -18.82
CA ARG A 294 1.67 -9.26 -19.77
C ARG A 294 1.96 -10.13 -20.99
N ARG A 295 3.13 -9.98 -21.62
CA ARG A 295 3.55 -10.82 -22.75
C ARG A 295 3.66 -12.30 -22.38
N ARG A 296 4.14 -12.61 -21.17
CA ARG A 296 4.18 -13.98 -20.65
C ARG A 296 2.76 -14.57 -20.55
N ALA A 297 1.83 -13.84 -19.96
CA ALA A 297 0.45 -14.28 -19.82
C ALA A 297 -0.26 -14.44 -21.19
N ASP A 298 0.02 -13.54 -22.14
CA ASP A 298 -0.48 -13.63 -23.51
C ASP A 298 0.04 -14.89 -24.22
N ALA A 299 1.34 -15.18 -24.09
CA ALA A 299 1.95 -16.38 -24.66
C ALA A 299 1.35 -17.66 -24.06
N ALA A 300 1.16 -17.71 -22.75
CA ALA A 300 0.54 -18.85 -22.07
C ALA A 300 -0.90 -19.10 -22.56
N ARG A 301 -1.69 -18.03 -22.74
CA ARG A 301 -3.05 -18.11 -23.32
C ARG A 301 -3.06 -18.60 -24.76
N ALA A 302 -2.11 -18.17 -25.58
CA ALA A 302 -2.00 -18.60 -26.97
C ALA A 302 -1.63 -20.09 -27.11
N THR A 303 -1.01 -20.68 -26.09
CA THR A 303 -0.63 -22.10 -26.04
C THR A 303 -1.64 -22.99 -25.30
N ALA A 304 -2.71 -22.43 -24.74
CA ALA A 304 -3.72 -23.21 -24.04
C ALA A 304 -4.60 -23.98 -25.07
N PRO A 305 -4.80 -25.30 -24.89
CA PRO A 305 -5.58 -26.13 -25.80
C PRO A 305 -7.09 -25.82 -25.78
#